data_AF-A0A8S4NC52-F1
#
_entry.id   AF-A0A8S4NC52-F1
#
_cell.length_a   1.000
_cell.length_b   1.000
_cell.length_c   1.000
_cell.angle_alpha   90.00
_cell.angle_beta   90.00
_cell.angle_gamma   90.00
#
_symmetry.space_group_name_H-M   'P 1'
#
loop_
_entity.id
_entity.type
_entity.pdbx_description
1 polymer ?
#
loop_
_entity_poly.entity_id
_entity_poly.type
_entity_poly.pdbx_seq_one_letter_code
_entity_poly.pdbx_strand_id
1 'polypeptide(L)'
;ADLPHHCRIPVNATVDESIPTIVNARGEEELSQCTMYENVYANSTGIVTKRIIPCKNGWTFYKETDLTHTIGMEWNLVCKDAPLVGTAQTIFTAGVLVGALFFTSMADNIGR
;
A
#
# COMPACT_ATOMS: atom_id res chain seq x y z
N ALA A 1 -0.27 0.44 10.94
CA ALA A 1 -0.53 -1.01 11.01
C ALA A 1 -0.77 -1.47 9.59
N ASP A 2 0.08 -2.36 9.07
CA ASP A 2 -0.11 -2.91 7.74
C ASP A 2 -1.35 -3.82 7.77
N LEU A 3 -2.35 -3.50 6.94
CA LEU A 3 -3.55 -4.34 6.87
C LEU A 3 -3.26 -5.52 5.96
N PRO A 4 -3.77 -6.72 6.26
CA PRO A 4 -3.64 -7.84 5.35
C PRO A 4 -4.33 -7.48 4.02
N HIS A 5 -3.57 -7.54 2.95
CA HIS A 5 -3.99 -7.17 1.60
C HIS A 5 -3.34 -8.08 0.56
N HIS A 6 -3.95 -8.14 -0.61
CA HIS A 6 -3.39 -8.82 -1.78
C HIS A 6 -3.67 -8.02 -3.05
N CYS A 7 -2.95 -8.31 -4.14
CA CYS A 7 -3.22 -7.67 -5.42
C CYS A 7 -4.69 -7.89 -5.84
N ARG A 8 -5.34 -6.85 -6.36
CA ARG A 8 -6.67 -7.00 -6.95
C ARG A 8 -6.57 -7.86 -8.23
N ILE A 9 -7.26 -8.99 -8.22
CA ILE A 9 -7.34 -9.93 -9.35
C ILE A 9 -8.61 -9.68 -10.19
N PRO A 10 -8.58 -9.96 -11.51
CA PRO A 10 -9.78 -9.89 -12.33
C PRO A 10 -10.77 -11.01 -11.96
N VAL A 11 -12.07 -10.78 -12.17
CA VAL A 11 -13.17 -11.67 -11.76
C VAL A 11 -13.06 -13.10 -12.33
N ASN A 12 -12.31 -13.28 -13.42
CA ASN A 12 -12.13 -14.56 -14.11
C ASN A 12 -10.83 -15.29 -13.75
N ALA A 13 -10.10 -14.87 -12.71
CA ALA A 13 -8.84 -15.49 -12.29
C ALA A 13 -8.87 -15.95 -10.84
N THR A 14 -8.11 -17.01 -10.52
CA THR A 14 -7.90 -17.52 -9.16
C THR A 14 -6.67 -16.88 -8.51
N VAL A 15 -6.68 -16.83 -7.17
CA VAL A 15 -5.59 -16.25 -6.36
C VAL A 15 -4.29 -16.99 -6.60
N ASP A 16 -4.30 -18.34 -6.55
CA ASP A 16 -3.10 -19.17 -6.69
C ASP A 16 -2.44 -19.06 -8.08
N GLU A 17 -3.23 -18.77 -9.12
CA GLU A 17 -2.70 -18.62 -10.48
C GLU A 17 -2.11 -17.23 -10.72
N SER A 18 -2.64 -16.23 -10.01
CA SER A 18 -2.36 -14.81 -10.22
C SER A 18 -1.31 -14.25 -9.27
N ILE A 19 -1.13 -14.86 -8.10
CA ILE A 19 -0.24 -14.35 -7.05
C ILE A 19 0.88 -15.37 -6.78
N PRO A 20 2.16 -14.96 -6.80
CA PRO A 20 3.26 -15.84 -6.45
C PRO A 20 3.26 -16.15 -4.96
N THR A 21 3.50 -17.42 -4.62
CA THR A 21 3.86 -17.85 -3.27
C THR A 21 5.32 -17.51 -3.01
N ILE A 22 5.58 -16.81 -1.91
CA ILE A 22 6.92 -16.45 -1.45
C ILE A 22 7.20 -17.16 -0.13
N VAL A 23 8.47 -17.48 0.11
CA VAL A 23 8.90 -18.02 1.39
C VAL A 23 9.30 -16.86 2.29
N ASN A 24 8.62 -16.74 3.43
CA ASN A 24 8.93 -15.70 4.39
C ASN A 24 10.24 -15.94 5.13
N ALA A 25 10.68 -14.94 5.90
CA ALA A 25 11.82 -15.07 6.81
C ALA A 25 11.72 -16.24 7.82
N ARG A 26 10.52 -16.79 8.03
CA ARG A 26 10.26 -17.94 8.90
C ARG A 26 10.33 -19.30 8.18
N GLY A 27 10.55 -19.32 6.86
CA GLY A 27 10.51 -20.55 6.05
C GLY A 27 9.10 -21.03 5.71
N GLU A 28 8.07 -20.27 6.06
CA GLU A 28 6.68 -20.56 5.74
C GLU A 28 6.32 -20.03 4.35
N GLU A 29 5.55 -20.80 3.59
CA GLU A 29 4.98 -20.38 2.32
C GLU A 29 3.80 -19.42 2.56
N GLU A 30 3.92 -18.18 2.08
CA GLU A 30 2.86 -17.17 2.13
C GLU A 30 2.62 -16.59 0.74
N LEU A 31 1.38 -16.21 0.44
CA LEU A 31 1.07 -15.46 -0.77
C LEU A 31 1.76 -14.10 -0.76
N SER A 32 2.29 -13.67 -1.91
CA SER A 32 2.87 -12.34 -2.01
C SER A 32 1.82 -11.26 -1.83
N GLN A 33 2.02 -10.41 -0.84
CA GLN A 33 1.13 -9.28 -0.58
C GLN A 33 1.33 -8.13 -1.58
N CYS A 34 2.45 -8.08 -2.31
CA CYS A 34 2.86 -6.91 -3.09
C CYS A 34 3.10 -7.15 -4.59
N THR A 35 3.07 -8.41 -5.04
CA THR A 35 3.40 -8.77 -6.42
C THR A 35 2.39 -9.74 -7.01
N MET A 36 2.26 -9.71 -8.34
CA MET A 36 1.40 -10.61 -9.11
C MET A 36 2.12 -11.13 -10.35
N TYR A 37 1.58 -12.21 -10.91
CA TYR A 37 1.95 -12.70 -12.23
C TYR A 37 1.31 -11.84 -13.34
N GLU A 38 2.09 -11.57 -14.37
CA GLU A 38 1.63 -11.02 -15.64
C GLU A 38 1.95 -12.01 -16.75
N ASN A 39 0.96 -12.29 -17.58
CA ASN A 39 1.10 -13.12 -18.76
C ASN A 39 1.77 -12.31 -19.89
N VAL A 40 2.90 -12.80 -20.38
CA VAL A 40 3.63 -12.24 -21.52
C VAL A 40 3.39 -13.14 -22.72
N TYR A 41 2.78 -12.56 -23.76
CA TYR A 41 2.52 -13.26 -25.02
C TYR A 41 3.71 -13.07 -25.97
N ALA A 42 4.38 -14.16 -26.35
CA ALA A 42 5.38 -14.12 -27.42
C ALA A 42 4.68 -14.13 -28.80
N ASN A 43 4.75 -13.00 -29.52
CA ASN A 43 4.09 -12.80 -30.83
C ASN A 43 4.44 -13.84 -31.90
N SER A 44 5.55 -14.58 -31.77
CA SER A 44 6.04 -15.52 -32.79
C SER A 44 5.82 -17.00 -32.46
N THR A 45 5.52 -17.36 -31.22
CA THR A 45 5.41 -18.78 -30.80
C THR A 45 4.15 -19.10 -30.01
N GLY A 46 3.33 -18.09 -29.66
CA GLY A 46 2.13 -18.29 -28.84
C GLY A 46 2.45 -18.77 -27.42
N ILE A 47 3.71 -18.79 -27.02
CA ILE A 47 4.14 -19.17 -25.67
C ILE A 47 3.73 -18.05 -24.71
N VAL A 48 2.98 -18.42 -23.68
CA VAL A 48 2.66 -17.55 -22.55
C VAL A 48 3.69 -17.80 -21.45
N THR A 49 4.50 -16.79 -21.15
CA THR A 49 5.40 -16.83 -19.98
C THR A 49 4.81 -15.98 -18.86
N LYS A 50 5.02 -16.40 -17.61
CA LYS A 50 4.61 -15.63 -16.43
C LYS A 50 5.82 -14.85 -15.92
N ARG A 51 5.66 -13.54 -15.75
CA ARG A 51 6.65 -12.68 -15.08
C ARG A 51 6.05 -12.11 -13.81
N ILE A 52 6.90 -11.85 -12.81
CA ILE A 52 6.48 -11.20 -11.57
C ILE A 52 6.54 -9.69 -11.75
N ILE A 53 5.46 -8.98 -11.41
CA ILE A 53 5.36 -7.53 -11.47
C ILE A 53 4.73 -6.99 -10.17
N PRO A 54 4.97 -5.71 -9.83
CA PRO A 54 4.16 -5.04 -8.82
C PRO A 54 2.69 -5.00 -9.26
N CYS A 55 1.76 -5.04 -8.30
CA CYS A 55 0.33 -5.03 -8.61
C CYS A 55 -0.07 -3.78 -9.40
N LYS A 56 -0.80 -3.97 -10.50
CA LYS A 56 -1.23 -2.88 -11.40
C LYS A 56 -2.66 -2.42 -11.17
N ASN A 57 -3.51 -3.30 -10.64
CA ASN A 57 -4.96 -3.10 -10.58
C ASN A 57 -5.46 -2.65 -9.19
N GLY A 58 -4.55 -2.17 -8.33
CA GLY A 58 -4.84 -1.83 -6.94
C GLY A 58 -4.86 -3.07 -6.05
N TRP A 59 -5.53 -2.93 -4.90
CA TRP A 59 -5.49 -3.88 -3.80
C TRP A 59 -6.88 -4.35 -3.39
N THR A 60 -6.92 -5.55 -2.84
CA THR A 60 -8.09 -6.11 -2.15
C THR A 60 -7.70 -6.36 -0.69
N PHE A 61 -8.52 -5.86 0.23
CA PHE A 61 -8.27 -5.95 1.67
C PHE A 61 -9.22 -6.99 2.29
N TYR A 62 -8.71 -7.85 3.19
CA TYR A 62 -9.49 -8.96 3.75
C TYR A 62 -10.58 -8.54 4.75
N LYS A 63 -10.60 -7.27 5.19
CA LYS A 63 -11.56 -6.74 6.16
C LYS A 63 -12.24 -5.49 5.60
N GLU A 64 -13.18 -5.68 4.66
CA GLU A 64 -14.11 -4.62 4.26
C GLU A 64 -15.28 -4.42 5.24
N THR A 65 -15.41 -5.31 6.23
CA THR A 65 -16.52 -5.28 7.20
C THR A 65 -16.22 -4.36 8.39
N ASP A 66 -16.94 -3.24 8.41
CA ASP A 66 -17.41 -2.46 9.58
C ASP A 66 -16.54 -1.37 10.23
N LEU A 67 -15.27 -1.18 9.90
CA LEU A 67 -14.48 -0.13 10.56
C LEU A 67 -13.66 0.67 9.56
N THR A 68 -14.25 1.80 9.15
CA THR A 68 -13.59 3.01 8.62
C THR A 68 -12.47 2.73 7.62
N HIS A 69 -12.71 2.95 6.33
CA HIS A 69 -11.65 3.03 5.32
C HIS A 69 -10.49 3.84 5.89
N THR A 70 -9.42 3.17 6.30
CA THR A 70 -8.28 3.88 6.88
C THR A 70 -7.64 4.66 5.74
N ILE A 71 -7.03 5.81 6.03
CA ILE A 71 -6.34 6.64 5.02
C ILE A 71 -5.37 5.80 4.17
N GLY A 72 -4.80 4.73 4.74
CA GLY A 72 -3.98 3.75 4.00
C GLY A 72 -4.72 3.00 2.89
N MET A 73 -5.98 2.60 3.11
CA MET A 73 -6.82 1.90 2.12
C MET A 73 -7.36 2.85 1.05
N GLU A 74 -7.79 4.06 1.41
CA GLU A 74 -8.33 5.03 0.45
C GLU A 74 -7.30 5.47 -0.58
N TRP A 75 -6.06 5.65 -0.14
CA TRP A 75 -4.96 6.14 -0.98
C TRP A 75 -4.04 5.01 -1.48
N ASN A 76 -4.37 3.75 -1.22
CA ASN A 76 -3.57 2.57 -1.59
C ASN A 76 -2.10 2.67 -1.12
N LEU A 77 -1.87 3.21 0.08
CA LEU A 77 -0.54 3.46 0.65
C LEU A 77 0.06 2.18 1.24
N VAL A 78 0.24 1.16 0.40
CA VAL A 78 0.81 -0.15 0.76
C VAL A 78 2.04 -0.45 -0.10
N CYS A 79 2.83 -1.45 0.30
CA CYS A 79 4.03 -1.88 -0.42
C CYS A 79 5.02 -0.72 -0.67
N LYS A 80 5.15 -0.27 -1.93
CA LYS A 80 6.05 0.84 -2.30
C LYS A 80 5.65 2.16 -1.65
N ASP A 81 4.36 2.35 -1.40
CA ASP A 81 3.79 3.61 -0.91
C ASP A 81 3.50 3.58 0.59
N ALA A 82 3.80 2.47 1.29
CA ALA A 82 3.76 2.38 2.74
C ALA A 82 4.51 3.51 3.48
N PRO A 83 5.72 3.97 3.06
CA PRO A 83 6.41 5.05 3.77
C PRO A 83 5.70 6.40 3.67
N LEU A 84 4.82 6.61 2.68
CA LEU A 84 4.11 7.88 2.52
C LEU A 84 3.19 8.16 3.72
N VAL A 85 2.65 7.12 4.37
CA VAL A 85 1.87 7.27 5.61
C VAL A 85 2.71 7.96 6.70
N GLY A 86 3.96 7.54 6.86
CA GLY A 86 4.89 8.15 7.81
C GLY A 86 5.23 9.59 7.44
N THR A 87 5.43 9.87 6.15
CA THR A 87 5.72 11.24 5.69
C THR A 87 4.58 12.22 5.97
N ALA A 88 3.33 11.79 5.81
CA ALA A 88 2.17 12.63 6.10
C ALA A 88 2.12 13.02 7.59
N GLN A 89 2.41 12.07 8.48
CA GLN A 89 2.51 12.33 9.91
C GLN A 89 3.64 13.32 10.24
N THR A 90 4.82 13.15 9.62
CA THR A 90 5.94 14.08 9.81
C THR A 90 5.58 15.49 9.36
N ILE A 91 4.94 15.64 8.20
CA ILE A 91 4.50 16.95 7.68
C ILE A 91 3.49 17.60 8.64
N PHE A 92 2.52 16.82 9.13
CA PHE A 92 1.55 17.31 10.10
C PHE A 92 2.22 17.83 11.38
N THR A 93 3.11 17.03 11.98
CA THR A 93 3.84 17.44 13.19
C THR A 93 4.72 18.66 12.94
N ALA A 94 5.41 18.73 11.80
CA ALA A 94 6.21 19.89 11.44
C ALA A 94 5.34 21.15 11.32
N GLY A 95 4.17 21.05 10.68
CA GLY A 95 3.20 22.14 10.60
C GLY A 95 2.70 22.61 11.97
N VAL A 96 2.40 21.68 12.88
CA VAL A 96 2.01 22.01 14.26
C VAL A 96 3.15 22.71 15.00
N LEU A 97 4.39 22.25 14.87
CA LEU A 97 5.55 22.88 15.51
C LEU A 97 5.76 24.31 15.01
N VAL A 98 5.69 24.52 13.70
CA VAL A 98 5.82 25.85 13.10
C VAL A 98 4.68 26.75 13.59
N GLY A 99 3.44 26.27 13.55
CA GLY A 99 2.28 27.01 14.04
C GLY A 99 2.43 27.40 15.52
N ALA A 100 2.85 26.47 16.36
CA ALA A 100 3.09 26.73 17.78
C ALA A 100 4.12 27.86 17.96
N LEU A 101 5.27 27.82 17.28
CA LEU A 101 6.28 28.87 17.40
C LEU A 101 5.74 30.25 17.02
N PHE A 102 4.99 30.35 15.92
CA PHE A 102 4.41 31.61 15.47
C PHE A 102 3.30 32.12 16.40
N PHE A 103 2.32 31.29 16.73
CA PHE A 103 1.18 31.70 17.56
C PHE A 103 1.55 31.90 19.03
N THR A 104 2.47 31.11 19.58
CA THR A 104 3.02 31.35 20.92
C THR A 104 3.72 32.69 20.96
N SER A 105 4.58 33.00 19.97
CA SER A 105 5.26 34.29 19.91
C SER A 105 4.29 35.46 19.75
N MET A 106 3.22 35.32 18.97
CA MET A 106 2.20 36.37 18.85
C MET A 106 1.38 36.56 20.13
N ALA A 107 1.05 35.47 20.83
CA ALA A 107 0.30 35.51 22.09
C ALA A 107 1.06 36.32 23.17
N ASP A 108 2.38 36.17 23.23
CA ASP A 108 3.23 36.91 24.17
C ASP A 108 3.27 38.43 23.88
N ASN A 109 2.98 38.83 22.64
CA ASN A 109 3.04 40.23 22.22
C ASN A 109 1.68 40.93 22.20
N ILE A 110 0.56 40.22 22.06
CA ILE A 110 -0.80 40.82 21.96
C ILE A 110 -1.47 40.96 23.34
N GLY A 111 -0.96 40.29 24.38
CA GLY A 111 -1.49 40.34 25.74
C GLY A 111 -0.91 41.42 26.66
N ARG A 112 0.06 42.22 26.20
CA ARG A 112 0.69 43.33 26.94
C ARG A 112 0.43 44.66 26.25
#